data_AF-A0A853HZ58-F1
#
_entry.id   AF-A0A853HZ58-F1
#
_cell.length_a   1.000
_cell.length_b   1.000
_cell.length_c   1.000
_cell.angle_alpha   90.00
_cell.angle_beta   90.00
_cell.angle_gamma   90.00
#
_symmetry.space_group_name_H-M   'P 1'
#
loop_
_entity.id
_entity.type
_entity.pdbx_description
1 polymer ?
#
loop_
_entity_poly.entity_id
_entity_poly.type
_entity_poly.pdbx_seq_one_letter_code
_entity_poly.pdbx_strand_id
1 'polypeptide(L)'
;MRRCLVGFFSSCLSLVAVAEPYVYVVGKFQLQGTSYAQAAFLGSKKMKDYAACEEELKKGRRGQWDKVYHVLRPVRGASYTADYRCAMSDQQFSHWRGAGGRMRYVYLVDVAGDQLVATEHSALGKCTKALREAKAKLSSFAFCGQSSQQVLETKK
;
A
#
# COMPACT_ATOMS: atom_id res chain seq x y z
N MET A 1 -0.20 -3.77 69.47
CA MET A 1 0.60 -4.64 68.58
C MET A 1 0.06 -4.46 67.15
N ARG A 2 0.62 -3.55 66.35
CA ARG A 2 1.44 -3.80 65.13
C ARG A 2 0.84 -4.89 64.22
N ARG A 3 0.21 -4.50 63.09
CA ARG A 3 0.77 -4.39 61.71
C ARG A 3 0.88 -5.78 61.04
N CYS A 4 0.54 -6.05 59.78
CA CYS A 4 0.15 -5.29 58.58
C CYS A 4 -0.55 -6.29 57.65
N LEU A 5 -1.69 -5.94 57.05
CA LEU A 5 -2.27 -6.65 55.91
C LEU A 5 -1.46 -6.27 54.66
N VAL A 6 -0.68 -7.22 54.13
CA VAL A 6 0.05 -7.05 52.87
C VAL A 6 -0.93 -7.33 51.73
N GLY A 7 -1.48 -6.27 51.14
CA GLY A 7 -2.19 -6.34 49.87
C GLY A 7 -1.19 -6.47 48.72
N PHE A 8 -1.15 -7.64 48.08
CA PHE A 8 -0.41 -7.88 46.85
C PHE A 8 -1.15 -7.19 45.70
N PHE A 9 -0.75 -5.95 45.38
CA PHE A 9 -1.18 -5.27 44.16
C PHE A 9 -0.48 -5.92 42.96
N SER A 10 -1.12 -6.94 42.39
CA SER A 10 -0.71 -7.52 41.10
C SER A 10 -1.08 -6.55 39.98
N SER A 11 -0.13 -5.72 39.55
CA SER A 11 -0.26 -4.92 38.32
C SER A 11 -0.04 -5.83 37.11
N CYS A 12 -1.13 -6.24 36.49
CA CYS A 12 -1.11 -6.81 35.14
C CYS A 12 -0.70 -5.69 34.16
N LEU A 13 0.58 -5.64 33.76
CA LEU A 13 0.98 -4.91 32.57
C LEU A 13 0.45 -5.67 31.35
N SER A 14 -0.66 -5.21 30.79
CA SER A 14 -1.12 -5.66 29.47
C SER A 14 -0.16 -5.15 28.41
N LEU A 15 0.73 -6.03 27.92
CA LEU A 15 1.46 -5.83 26.67
C LEU A 15 0.44 -5.81 25.53
N VAL A 16 0.05 -4.62 25.09
CA VAL A 16 -0.68 -4.46 23.82
C VAL A 16 0.33 -4.75 22.72
N ALA A 17 0.25 -5.95 22.15
CA ALA A 17 0.98 -6.27 20.93
C ALA A 17 0.39 -5.43 19.79
N VAL A 18 1.06 -4.33 19.44
CA VAL A 18 0.73 -3.56 18.24
C VAL A 18 1.09 -4.43 17.04
N ALA A 19 0.10 -4.81 16.24
CA ALA A 19 0.34 -5.58 15.03
C ALA A 19 1.23 -4.76 14.07
N GLU A 20 2.40 -5.28 13.70
CA GLU A 20 3.31 -4.55 12.80
C GLU A 20 2.63 -4.31 11.44
N PRO A 21 2.69 -3.11 10.86
CA PRO A 21 2.05 -2.82 9.58
C PRO A 21 2.71 -3.58 8.42
N TYR A 22 1.97 -3.79 7.34
CA TYR A 22 2.53 -4.33 6.11
C TYR A 22 3.27 -3.24 5.34
N VAL A 23 4.41 -3.57 4.72
CA VAL A 23 5.22 -2.62 3.95
C VAL A 23 5.11 -2.89 2.45
N TYR A 24 4.92 -1.82 1.68
CA TYR A 24 4.70 -1.87 0.23
C TYR A 24 5.51 -0.81 -0.51
N VAL A 25 6.00 -1.17 -1.70
CA VAL A 25 6.23 -0.19 -2.77
C VAL A 25 4.89 -0.04 -3.51
N VAL A 26 4.29 1.14 -3.42
CA VAL A 26 3.04 1.49 -4.10
C VAL A 26 3.38 2.06 -5.46
N GLY A 27 2.92 1.39 -6.52
CA GLY A 27 3.14 1.81 -7.90
C GLY A 27 1.87 2.39 -8.52
N LYS A 28 1.99 3.59 -9.09
CA LYS A 28 1.00 4.23 -9.96
C LYS A 28 1.53 4.17 -11.39
N PHE A 29 0.90 3.36 -12.23
CA PHE A 29 1.27 3.23 -13.64
C PHE A 29 0.23 3.91 -14.52
N GLN A 30 0.63 4.97 -15.22
CA GLN A 30 -0.22 5.64 -16.20
C GLN A 30 0.17 5.14 -17.59
N LEU A 31 -0.78 4.57 -18.32
CA LEU A 31 -0.59 4.28 -19.75
C LEU A 31 -0.78 5.58 -20.53
N GLN A 32 0.18 5.93 -21.38
CA GLN A 32 0.02 7.13 -22.22
C GLN A 32 -1.19 6.97 -23.14
N GLY A 33 -2.00 8.03 -23.25
CA GLY A 33 -3.23 8.02 -24.04
C GLY A 33 -4.47 7.47 -23.31
N THR A 34 -4.36 7.05 -22.04
CA THR A 34 -5.53 6.72 -21.21
C THR A 34 -5.63 7.65 -20.00
N SER A 35 -6.85 7.87 -19.53
CA SER A 35 -7.13 8.58 -18.27
C SER A 35 -6.98 7.70 -17.04
N TYR A 36 -6.59 6.43 -17.19
CA TYR A 36 -6.65 5.43 -16.13
C TYR A 36 -5.26 4.98 -15.68
N ALA A 37 -5.05 5.01 -14.37
CA ALA A 37 -3.87 4.43 -13.77
C ALA A 37 -4.11 2.95 -13.43
N GLN A 38 -3.03 2.17 -13.40
CA GLN A 38 -2.99 0.91 -12.66
C GLN A 38 -2.34 1.16 -11.29
N ALA A 39 -2.87 0.50 -10.26
CA ALA A 39 -2.35 0.50 -8.91
C ALA A 39 -1.73 -0.86 -8.60
N ALA A 40 -0.50 -0.87 -8.10
CA ALA A 40 0.17 -2.05 -7.60
C ALA A 40 0.69 -1.84 -6.17
N PHE A 41 0.56 -2.87 -5.34
CA PHE A 41 0.94 -2.88 -3.93
C PHE A 41 2.00 -3.97 -3.71
N LEU A 42 3.27 -3.60 -3.83
CA LEU A 42 4.35 -4.57 -3.99
C LEU A 42 5.01 -4.87 -2.65
N GLY A 43 4.63 -5.99 -2.05
CA GLY A 43 5.20 -6.45 -0.78
C GLY A 43 6.23 -7.55 -0.99
N SER A 44 7.16 -7.70 -0.04
CA SER A 44 8.14 -8.79 -0.04
C SER A 44 8.54 -9.19 1.38
N LYS A 45 8.75 -10.48 1.63
CA LYS A 45 9.28 -10.96 2.93
C LYS A 45 10.68 -10.41 3.25
N LYS A 46 11.41 -9.94 2.24
CA LYS A 46 12.73 -9.28 2.37
C LYS A 46 12.63 -7.76 2.62
N MET A 47 11.41 -7.22 2.62
CA MET A 47 11.11 -5.80 2.83
C MET A 47 10.18 -5.70 4.04
N LYS A 48 10.76 -5.84 5.23
CA LYS A 48 10.03 -5.97 6.50
C LYS A 48 9.67 -4.62 7.12
N ASP A 49 10.45 -3.59 6.82
CA ASP A 49 10.31 -2.25 7.38
C ASP A 49 10.38 -1.18 6.27
N TYR A 50 9.99 0.05 6.64
CA TYR A 50 9.96 1.19 5.73
C TYR A 50 11.35 1.51 5.15
N ALA A 51 12.42 1.36 5.94
CA ALA A 51 13.78 1.64 5.49
C ALA A 51 14.23 0.68 4.38
N ALA A 52 13.92 -0.61 4.51
CA ALA A 52 14.16 -1.62 3.50
C ALA A 52 13.37 -1.37 2.21
N CYS A 53 12.19 -0.72 2.32
CA CYS A 53 11.41 -0.26 1.18
C CYS A 53 12.09 0.91 0.47
N GLU A 54 12.47 1.95 1.20
CA GLU A 54 13.12 3.13 0.61
C GLU A 54 14.43 2.75 -0.08
N GLU A 55 15.19 1.81 0.49
CA GLU A 55 16.39 1.26 -0.13
C GLU A 55 16.07 0.56 -1.47
N GLU A 56 15.02 -0.26 -1.50
CA GLU A 56 14.55 -0.93 -2.72
C GLU A 56 14.07 0.07 -3.76
N LEU A 57 13.30 1.07 -3.36
CA LEU A 57 12.82 2.13 -4.24
C LEU A 57 13.99 2.94 -4.84
N LYS A 58 15.00 3.27 -4.03
CA LYS A 58 16.22 3.96 -4.48
C LYS A 58 16.99 3.13 -5.51
N LYS A 59 17.12 1.81 -5.30
CA LYS A 59 17.72 0.89 -6.27
C LYS A 59 16.87 0.79 -7.54
N GLY A 60 15.56 0.67 -7.38
CA GLY A 60 14.58 0.59 -8.45
C GLY A 60 14.54 1.79 -9.39
N ARG A 61 14.70 3.01 -8.84
CA ARG A 61 14.85 4.24 -9.64
C ARG A 61 16.07 4.23 -10.58
N ARG A 62 17.08 3.41 -10.28
CA ARG A 62 18.25 3.16 -11.16
C ARG A 62 18.07 1.94 -12.07
N GLY A 63 16.87 1.36 -12.13
CA GLY A 63 16.58 0.13 -12.86
C GLY A 63 17.05 -1.16 -12.17
N GLN A 64 17.55 -1.07 -10.92
CA GLN A 64 18.18 -2.18 -10.19
C GLN A 64 17.23 -2.78 -9.15
N TRP A 65 15.99 -3.08 -9.53
CA TRP A 65 15.05 -3.74 -8.62
C TRP A 65 15.57 -5.13 -8.23
N ASP A 66 15.48 -5.46 -6.96
CA ASP A 66 16.02 -6.71 -6.39
C ASP A 66 14.90 -7.47 -5.67
N LYS A 67 14.19 -6.78 -4.77
CA LYS A 67 13.14 -7.36 -3.93
C LYS A 67 11.77 -7.40 -4.60
N VAL A 68 11.50 -6.56 -5.61
CA VAL A 68 10.18 -6.46 -6.29
C VAL A 68 10.23 -6.57 -7.83
N TYR A 69 11.32 -7.11 -8.39
CA TYR A 69 11.62 -7.16 -9.84
C TYR A 69 10.52 -7.79 -10.75
N HIS A 70 9.64 -8.62 -10.21
CA HIS A 70 8.58 -9.31 -10.97
C HIS A 70 7.46 -8.40 -11.51
N VAL A 71 7.50 -7.10 -11.19
CA VAL A 71 6.38 -6.15 -11.38
C VAL A 71 6.47 -5.37 -12.68
N LEU A 72 7.68 -5.14 -13.19
CA LEU A 72 7.92 -4.23 -14.32
C LEU A 72 8.07 -4.97 -15.63
N ARG A 73 7.09 -5.80 -15.98
CA ARG A 73 6.94 -6.19 -17.38
C ARG A 73 6.13 -5.08 -18.06
N PRO A 74 6.78 -4.17 -18.82
CA PRO A 74 6.04 -3.20 -19.61
C PRO A 74 5.07 -3.95 -20.52
N VAL A 75 3.87 -3.39 -20.70
CA VAL A 75 3.00 -3.83 -21.78
C VAL A 75 3.75 -3.50 -23.08
N ARG A 76 4.17 -4.53 -23.82
CA ARG A 76 4.91 -4.35 -25.07
C ARG A 76 4.08 -3.48 -26.02
N GLY A 77 4.70 -2.44 -26.57
CA GLY A 77 4.07 -1.54 -27.54
C GLY A 77 3.33 -0.33 -26.96
N ALA A 78 3.41 -0.07 -25.66
CA ALA A 78 2.83 1.13 -25.05
C ALA A 78 3.81 1.87 -24.13
N SER A 79 3.87 3.20 -24.28
CA SER A 79 4.60 4.08 -23.37
C SER A 79 3.82 4.21 -22.05
N TYR A 80 4.52 4.09 -20.92
CA TYR A 80 3.94 4.26 -19.59
C TYR A 80 4.81 5.17 -18.74
N THR A 81 4.17 5.95 -17.87
CA THR A 81 4.86 6.65 -16.77
C THR A 81 4.55 5.94 -15.48
N ALA A 82 5.56 5.72 -14.65
CA ALA A 82 5.38 5.10 -13.35
C ALA A 82 5.84 6.04 -12.24
N ASP A 83 5.01 6.22 -11.24
CA ASP A 83 5.35 6.90 -9.99
C ASP A 83 5.27 5.89 -8.84
N TYR A 84 6.23 5.94 -7.93
CA TYR A 84 6.37 4.97 -6.86
C TYR A 84 6.59 5.66 -5.52
N ARG A 85 5.95 5.12 -4.49
CA ARG A 85 6.12 5.53 -3.09
C ARG A 85 6.30 4.32 -2.20
N CYS A 86 7.13 4.45 -1.17
CA CYS A 86 7.08 3.51 -0.06
C CYS A 86 5.97 3.88 0.88
N ALA A 87 5.27 2.87 1.39
CA ALA A 87 4.22 3.06 2.36
C ALA A 87 4.03 1.82 3.26
N MET A 88 3.49 2.07 4.43
CA MET A 88 2.99 1.10 5.40
C MET A 88 1.47 1.06 5.32
N SER A 89 0.87 -0.09 5.55
CA SER A 89 -0.59 -0.24 5.56
C SER A 89 -1.01 -1.31 6.54
N ASP A 90 -2.18 -1.11 7.14
CA ASP A 90 -2.89 -2.16 7.86
C ASP A 90 -3.55 -3.17 6.92
N GLN A 91 -3.66 -2.83 5.63
CA GLN A 91 -4.27 -3.67 4.61
C GLN A 91 -3.26 -4.64 4.02
N GLN A 92 -3.57 -5.93 4.05
CA GLN A 92 -2.82 -6.94 3.33
C GLN A 92 -3.36 -7.07 1.91
N PHE A 93 -2.53 -6.83 0.90
CA PHE A 93 -2.90 -7.05 -0.51
C PHE A 93 -2.45 -8.43 -0.99
N SER A 94 -3.24 -9.02 -1.91
CA SER A 94 -2.90 -10.28 -2.57
C SER A 94 -1.69 -10.13 -3.50
N HIS A 95 -1.16 -11.24 -4.03
CA HIS A 95 0.02 -11.17 -4.90
C HIS A 95 -0.28 -10.44 -6.22
N TRP A 96 0.65 -9.58 -6.65
CA TRP A 96 0.56 -8.85 -7.92
C TRP A 96 0.71 -9.81 -9.11
N ARG A 97 -0.24 -9.77 -10.05
CA ARG A 97 -0.24 -10.67 -11.23
C ARG A 97 0.30 -10.02 -12.51
N GLY A 98 0.96 -8.86 -12.40
CA GLY A 98 1.48 -8.16 -13.58
C GLY A 98 0.42 -7.40 -14.36
N ALA A 99 0.86 -6.57 -15.31
CA ALA A 99 0.00 -5.82 -16.22
C ALA A 99 -0.86 -6.71 -17.14
N GLY A 100 -0.47 -7.98 -17.36
CA GLY A 100 -1.26 -8.98 -18.09
C GLY A 100 -2.31 -9.71 -17.23
N GLY A 101 -2.32 -9.47 -15.91
CA GLY A 101 -3.36 -9.98 -15.02
C GLY A 101 -4.70 -9.29 -15.27
N ARG A 102 -5.81 -9.97 -14.97
CA ARG A 102 -7.14 -9.34 -15.03
C ARG A 102 -7.23 -8.24 -13.97
N MET A 103 -7.33 -6.99 -14.41
CA MET A 103 -7.47 -5.79 -13.56
C MET A 103 -8.92 -5.66 -13.08
N ARG A 104 -9.27 -6.40 -12.03
CA ARG A 104 -10.66 -6.54 -11.55
C ARG A 104 -11.05 -5.52 -10.49
N TYR A 105 -10.08 -5.04 -9.71
CA TYR A 105 -10.36 -4.21 -8.55
C TYR A 105 -10.09 -2.75 -8.88
N VAL A 106 -10.88 -1.85 -8.31
CA VAL A 106 -10.71 -0.40 -8.49
C VAL A 106 -10.52 0.22 -7.12
N TYR A 107 -9.39 0.90 -6.92
CA TYR A 107 -9.06 1.54 -5.66
C TYR A 107 -8.92 3.04 -5.82
N LEU A 108 -9.45 3.77 -4.84
CA LEU A 108 -8.94 5.08 -4.46
C LEU A 108 -7.74 4.81 -3.54
N VAL A 109 -6.55 5.07 -4.06
CA VAL A 109 -5.29 4.93 -3.34
C VAL A 109 -4.89 6.30 -2.81
N ASP A 110 -4.55 6.37 -1.54
CA ASP A 110 -3.96 7.54 -0.91
C ASP A 110 -2.73 7.13 -0.10
N VAL A 111 -1.62 7.85 -0.27
CA VAL A 111 -0.39 7.68 0.52
C VAL A 111 -0.09 8.99 1.25
N ALA A 112 -0.60 9.10 2.47
CA ALA A 112 -0.42 10.27 3.32
C ALA A 112 0.80 10.10 4.22
N GLY A 113 1.90 10.81 3.90
CA GLY A 113 3.19 10.57 4.54
C GLY A 113 3.72 9.19 4.15
N ASP A 114 3.78 8.28 5.12
CA ASP A 114 4.15 6.87 4.93
C ASP A 114 2.94 5.93 5.02
N GLN A 115 1.72 6.42 5.24
CA GLN A 115 0.53 5.58 5.42
C GLN A 115 -0.23 5.39 4.12
N LEU A 116 -0.44 4.13 3.74
CA LEU A 116 -1.25 3.71 2.60
C LEU A 116 -2.65 3.30 3.06
N VAL A 117 -3.63 3.91 2.42
CA VAL A 117 -5.03 3.46 2.43
C VAL A 117 -5.51 3.26 1.00
N ALA A 118 -6.11 2.10 0.74
CA ALA A 118 -6.78 1.76 -0.51
C ALA A 118 -8.26 1.48 -0.24
N THR A 119 -9.13 2.37 -0.71
CA THR A 119 -10.58 2.20 -0.61
C THR A 119 -11.14 1.61 -1.90
N GLU A 120 -11.78 0.45 -1.82
CA GLU A 120 -12.35 -0.21 -2.99
C GLU A 120 -13.61 0.49 -3.50
N HIS A 121 -13.77 0.55 -4.82
CA HIS A 121 -14.96 1.03 -5.48
C HIS A 121 -15.43 0.04 -6.54
N SER A 122 -16.74 0.00 -6.79
CA SER A 122 -17.31 -0.93 -7.78
C SER A 122 -16.99 -0.57 -9.24
N ALA A 123 -16.50 0.65 -9.50
CA ALA A 123 -16.20 1.14 -10.85
C ALA A 123 -15.29 2.38 -10.81
N LEU A 124 -14.53 2.62 -11.88
CA LEU A 124 -13.66 3.79 -12.04
C LEU A 124 -14.40 5.12 -11.94
N GLY A 125 -15.61 5.23 -12.51
CA GLY A 125 -16.43 6.44 -12.40
C GLY A 125 -16.80 6.80 -10.96
N LYS A 126 -17.06 5.80 -10.11
CA LYS A 126 -17.34 6.01 -8.68
C LYS A 126 -16.09 6.42 -7.91
N CYS A 127 -14.96 5.78 -8.20
CA CYS A 127 -13.69 6.16 -7.62
C CYS A 127 -13.33 7.61 -7.95
N THR A 128 -13.38 7.99 -9.23
CA THR A 128 -13.01 9.34 -9.69
C THR A 128 -13.92 10.42 -9.10
N LYS A 129 -15.22 10.11 -8.94
CA LYS A 129 -16.15 10.96 -8.18
C LYS A 129 -15.70 11.13 -6.73
N ALA A 130 -15.38 10.04 -6.03
CA ALA A 130 -14.92 10.07 -4.64
C ALA A 130 -13.60 10.85 -4.48
N LEU A 131 -12.62 10.62 -5.38
CA LEU A 131 -11.36 11.37 -5.42
C LEU A 131 -11.60 12.88 -5.55
N ARG A 132 -12.52 13.28 -6.44
CA ARG A 132 -12.86 14.70 -6.65
C ARG A 132 -13.52 15.32 -5.41
N GLU A 133 -14.44 14.59 -4.78
CA GLU A 133 -15.19 15.06 -3.60
C GLU A 133 -14.31 15.15 -2.35
N ALA A 134 -13.35 14.24 -2.20
CA ALA A 134 -12.44 14.20 -1.06
C ALA A 134 -11.11 14.93 -1.28
N LYS A 135 -10.90 15.57 -2.45
CA LYS A 135 -9.59 16.11 -2.88
C LYS A 135 -8.88 16.98 -1.85
N ALA A 136 -9.61 17.79 -1.09
CA ALA A 136 -9.03 18.68 -0.07
C ALA A 136 -8.51 17.94 1.18
N LYS A 137 -8.92 16.68 1.39
CA LYS A 137 -8.55 15.85 2.54
C LYS A 137 -7.49 14.79 2.21
N LEU A 138 -7.28 14.52 0.92
CA LEU A 138 -6.39 13.49 0.44
C LEU A 138 -4.97 14.03 0.27
N SER A 139 -3.98 13.13 0.29
CA SER A 139 -2.58 13.53 0.08
C SER A 139 -2.29 13.93 -1.37
N SER A 140 -1.08 14.47 -1.60
CA SER A 140 -0.56 14.71 -2.95
C SER A 140 -0.39 13.43 -3.78
N PHE A 141 -0.31 12.25 -3.14
CA PHE A 141 -0.24 10.96 -3.80
C PHE A 141 -1.58 10.22 -3.71
N ALA A 142 -2.66 10.91 -4.04
CA ALA A 142 -3.99 10.32 -4.15
C ALA A 142 -4.38 10.10 -5.62
N PHE A 143 -4.87 8.91 -5.95
CA PHE A 143 -5.32 8.59 -7.30
C PHE A 143 -6.30 7.41 -7.36
N CYS A 144 -7.06 7.36 -8.45
CA CYS A 144 -7.86 6.19 -8.79
C CYS A 144 -7.08 5.27 -9.73
N GLY A 145 -7.02 3.99 -9.39
CA GLY A 145 -6.34 3.00 -10.22
C GLY A 145 -7.04 1.64 -10.23
N GLN A 146 -6.89 0.91 -11.34
CA GLN A 146 -7.27 -0.49 -11.40
C GLN A 146 -6.14 -1.39 -10.91
N SER A 147 -6.46 -2.50 -10.26
CA SER A 147 -5.46 -3.46 -9.78
C SER A 147 -5.86 -4.89 -10.09
N SER A 148 -4.85 -5.75 -10.17
CA SER A 148 -5.01 -7.20 -10.16
C SER A 148 -5.05 -7.77 -8.73
N GLN A 149 -4.73 -6.94 -7.73
CA GLN A 149 -4.67 -7.32 -6.33
C GLN A 149 -5.98 -6.98 -5.62
N GLN A 150 -6.33 -7.80 -4.64
CA GLN A 150 -7.45 -7.55 -3.74
C GLN A 150 -6.93 -7.33 -2.32
N VAL A 151 -7.68 -6.62 -1.50
CA VAL A 151 -7.47 -6.61 -0.05
C VAL A 151 -7.87 -7.99 0.51
N LEU A 152 -6.94 -8.66 1.18
CA LEU A 152 -7.14 -9.95 1.82
C LEU A 152 -7.59 -9.78 3.28
N GLU A 153 -6.96 -8.83 3.97
CA GLU A 153 -7.17 -8.56 5.39
C GLU A 153 -6.92 -7.08 5.67
N THR A 154 -7.50 -6.57 6.74
CA THR A 154 -7.16 -5.27 7.32
C THR A 154 -6.99 -5.44 8.81
N LYS A 155 -5.79 -5.14 9.32
CA LYS A 155 -5.53 -5.11 10.77
C LYS A 155 -6.42 -4.05 11.40
N LYS A 156 -7.06 -4.40 12.52
CA LYS A 156 -7.95 -3.53 13.29
C LYS A 156 -7.26 -3.08 14.57
#